data_AF-A0A7K4CJI8-F1
#
_entry.id   AF-A0A7K4CJI8-F1
#
_cell.length_a   1.000
_cell.length_b   1.000
_cell.length_c   1.000
_cell.angle_alpha   90.00
_cell.angle_beta   90.00
_cell.angle_gamma   90.00
#
_symmetry.space_group_name_H-M   'P 1'
#
loop_
_entity.id
_entity.type
_entity.pdbx_description
1 polymer ?
#
loop_
_entity_poly.entity_id
_entity_poly.type
_entity_poly.pdbx_seq_one_letter_code
_entity_poly.pdbx_strand_id
1 'polypeptide(L)' 'MSDSQNDLTIHFTIGPVQGFLAQARRTRDLWSGSFLLSYLSGCAMAEIINPDRKWDGKIIIPDVT' A
#
# COMPACT_ATOMS: atom_id res chain seq x y z
N MET A 1 -7.09 13.31 32.69
CA MET A 1 -7.99 13.00 31.57
C MET A 1 -7.15 12.95 30.30
N SER A 2 -6.75 11.76 29.88
CA SER A 2 -6.22 11.55 28.53
C SER A 2 -7.15 10.53 27.90
N ASP A 3 -8.09 11.03 27.11
CA ASP A 3 -8.94 10.19 26.28
C ASP A 3 -8.04 9.25 25.49
N SER A 4 -8.17 7.95 25.76
CA SER A 4 -7.52 6.92 24.96
C SER A 4 -8.24 6.90 23.61
N GLN A 5 -7.84 7.82 22.72
CA GLN A 5 -8.25 7.85 21.33
C GLN A 5 -7.90 6.47 20.75
N ASN A 6 -8.94 5.69 20.47
CA ASN A 6 -8.79 4.32 19.99
C ASN A 6 -8.44 4.38 18.50
N ASP A 7 -7.20 4.77 18.19
CA ASP A 7 -6.73 4.90 16.82
C ASP A 7 -6.65 3.52 16.16
N LEU A 8 -7.60 3.26 15.26
CA LEU A 8 -7.66 2.02 14.50
C LEU A 8 -6.59 2.04 13.41
N THR A 9 -5.44 1.42 13.70
CA THR A 9 -4.36 1.26 12.72
C THR A 9 -4.53 -0.04 11.95
N ILE A 10 -4.54 0.03 10.61
CA ILE A 10 -4.63 -1.13 9.73
C ILE A 10 -3.30 -1.29 9.00
N HIS A 11 -2.71 -2.48 9.13
CA HIS A 11 -1.57 -2.89 8.32
C HIS A 11 -2.05 -3.67 7.11
N PHE A 12 -1.81 -3.12 5.92
CA PHE A 12 -2.12 -3.77 4.65
C PHE A 12 -0.82 -4.21 3.96
N THR A 13 -0.86 -5.36 3.29
CA THR A 13 0.28 -5.86 2.52
C THR A 13 -0.23 -6.56 1.26
N ILE A 14 0.40 -6.26 0.13
CA ILE A 14 0.07 -6.87 -1.15
C ILE A 14 0.98 -8.08 -1.40
N GLY A 15 0.41 -9.27 -1.16
CA GLY A 15 0.89 -10.57 -1.65
C GLY A 15 2.09 -11.20 -0.92
N PRO A 16 2.51 -12.42 -1.36
CA PRO A 16 3.84 -12.96 -1.10
C PRO A 16 4.84 -12.39 -2.11
N VAL A 17 5.48 -11.27 -1.77
CA VAL A 17 6.41 -10.53 -2.65
C VAL A 17 7.51 -11.42 -3.24
N GLN A 18 8.12 -12.26 -2.41
CA GLN A 18 9.20 -13.15 -2.84
C GLN A 18 8.72 -14.22 -3.83
N GLY A 19 7.58 -14.85 -3.57
CA GLY A 19 7.02 -15.89 -4.44
C GLY A 19 6.52 -15.35 -5.78
N PHE A 20 6.09 -14.08 -5.81
CA PHE A 20 5.72 -13.40 -7.03
C PHE A 20 6.94 -13.09 -7.90
N LEU A 21 7.98 -12.49 -7.31
CA LEU A 21 9.20 -12.12 -8.03
C LEU A 21 10.02 -13.34 -8.48
N ALA A 22 10.01 -14.44 -7.71
CA ALA A 22 10.75 -15.66 -8.03
C ALA A 22 10.29 -16.34 -9.32
N GLN A 23 9.09 -16.05 -9.83
CA GLN A 23 8.58 -16.60 -11.09
C GLN A 23 9.14 -15.90 -12.34
N ALA A 24 9.79 -14.75 -12.18
CA ALA A 24 10.35 -13.99 -13.29
C ALA A 24 11.51 -14.75 -13.96
N ARG A 25 11.44 -14.92 -15.28
CA ARG A 25 12.45 -15.65 -16.07
C ARG A 25 13.49 -14.72 -16.69
N ARG A 26 13.24 -13.41 -16.68
CA ARG A 26 14.12 -12.37 -17.23
C ARG A 26 14.15 -11.16 -16.31
N THR A 27 15.23 -10.39 -16.35
CA THR A 27 15.38 -9.13 -15.58
C THR A 27 14.25 -8.13 -15.87
N ARG A 28 13.74 -8.10 -17.10
CA ARG A 28 12.59 -7.27 -17.47
C ARG A 28 11.31 -7.68 -16.71
N ASP A 29 11.12 -8.98 -16.50
CA ASP A 29 9.93 -9.50 -15.82
C ASP A 29 10.01 -9.19 -14.31
N LEU A 30 11.22 -9.25 -13.73
CA LEU A 30 11.48 -8.78 -12.36
C LEU A 30 11.14 -7.28 -12.22
N TRP A 31 11.61 -6.45 -13.14
CA TRP A 31 11.34 -5.01 -13.10
C TRP A 31 9.85 -4.70 -13.25
N SER A 32 9.18 -5.36 -14.20
CA SER A 32 7.75 -5.20 -14.44
C SER A 32 6.92 -5.69 -13.25
N GLY A 33 7.33 -6.79 -12.60
CA GLY A 33 6.68 -7.32 -11.41
C GLY A 33 6.82 -6.40 -10.20
N SER A 34 8.03 -5.91 -9.91
CA SER A 34 8.25 -4.96 -8.83
C SER A 34 7.50 -3.65 -9.07
N PHE A 35 7.49 -3.16 -10.31
CA PHE A 35 6.72 -1.98 -10.68
C PHE A 35 5.22 -2.18 -10.46
N LEU A 36 4.67 -3.33 -10.87
CA LEU A 36 3.25 -3.64 -10.68
C LEU A 36 2.85 -3.63 -9.20
N LEU A 37 3.66 -4.22 -8.31
CA LEU A 37 3.40 -4.22 -6.87
C LEU A 37 3.39 -2.80 -6.29
N SER A 38 4.38 -1.97 -6.65
CA SER A 38 4.43 -0.57 -6.24
C SER A 38 3.24 0.23 -6.78
N TYR A 39 2.86 0.00 -8.03
CA TYR A 39 1.73 0.67 -8.68
C TYR A 39 0.40 0.36 -7.99
N LEU A 40 0.13 -0.92 -7.72
CA LEU A 40 -1.08 -1.34 -7.00
C LEU A 40 -1.13 -0.78 -5.58
N SER A 41 0.02 -0.72 -4.89
CA SER A 41 0.13 -0.08 -3.58
C SER A 41 -0.22 1.41 -3.66
N GLY A 42 0.29 2.11 -4.67
CA GLY A 42 -0.04 3.50 -4.95
C GLY A 42 -1.53 3.72 -5.25
N CYS A 43 -2.16 2.84 -6.04
CA CYS A 43 -3.60 2.89 -6.30
C CYS A 43 -4.41 2.75 -4.99
N ALA A 44 -4.03 1.82 -4.12
CA ALA A 44 -4.70 1.66 -2.83
C ALA A 44 -4.55 2.90 -1.94
N MET A 45 -3.36 3.51 -1.91
CA MET A 45 -3.10 4.75 -1.18
C MET A 45 -3.88 5.94 -1.75
N ALA A 46 -3.98 6.05 -3.08
CA ALA A 46 -4.76 7.10 -3.74
C ALA A 46 -6.24 7.05 -3.34
N GLU A 47 -6.80 5.86 -3.15
CA GLU A 47 -8.18 5.68 -2.68
C GLU A 47 -8.38 6.09 -1.21
N ILE A 48 -7.34 6.03 -0.38
CA ILE A 48 -7.40 6.45 1.02
C ILE A 48 -7.46 7.99 1.11
N ILE A 49 -6.66 8.68 0.30
CA ILE A 49 -6.57 10.15 0.30
C ILE A 49 -7.65 10.84 -0.54
N ASN A 50 -8.49 10.08 -1.23
CA ASN A 50 -9.49 10.63 -2.15
C ASN A 50 -10.56 11.43 -1.36
N PRO A 51 -10.70 12.75 -1.59
CA PRO A 51 -11.61 13.61 -0.84
C PRO A 51 -13.10 13.29 -1.08
N ASP A 52 -13.44 12.59 -2.16
CA ASP A 52 -14.81 12.17 -2.45
C ASP A 52 -15.27 10.98 -1.60
N ARG A 53 -14.35 10.36 -0.84
CA ARG A 53 -14.65 9.23 0.06
C ARG A 53 -15.16 9.73 1.41
N LYS A 54 -16.01 8.92 2.06
CA LYS A 54 -16.67 9.25 3.35
C LYS A 54 -15.78 9.12 4.59
N TRP A 55 -14.54 8.65 4.46
CA TRP A 55 -13.66 8.33 5.59
C TRP A 55 -12.45 9.27 5.62
N ASP A 56 -12.09 9.73 6.83
CA ASP A 56 -10.89 10.52 7.09
C ASP A 56 -9.70 9.57 7.27
N GLY A 57 -9.26 8.98 6.16
CA GLY A 57 -8.17 8.02 6.14
C GLY A 57 -6.82 8.72 6.06
N LYS A 58 -5.95 8.50 7.05
CA LYS A 58 -4.57 8.98 7.03
C LYS A 58 -3.60 7.84 6.71
N ILE A 59 -2.67 8.09 5.79
CA ILE A 59 -1.55 7.18 5.55
C ILE A 59 -0.44 7.51 6.55
N ILE A 60 -0.06 6.53 7.36
CA ILE A 60 1.04 6.67 8.33
C ILE A 60 2.35 6.23 7.68
N ILE A 61 2.33 5.15 6.91
CA ILE A 61 3.50 4.59 6.21
C ILE A 61 3.04 3.95 4.88
N PRO A 62 3.78 4.15 3.78
CA PRO A 62 4.84 5.15 3.60
C PRO A 62 4.23 6.57 3.60
N ASP A 63 4.86 7.51 4.29
CA ASP A 63 4.34 8.89 4.36
C ASP A 63 4.38 9.52 2.96
N VAL A 64 3.21 9.95 2.48
CA VAL A 64 3.00 10.54 1.15
C VAL A 64 2.30 11.90 1.24
N THR A 65 2.26 12.48 2.44
CA THR A 65 1.64 13.78 2.72
C THR A 65 2.52 14.94 2.28
#